data_AF-A0A212CJM2-F1
#
_entry.id   AF-A0A212CJM2-F1
#
_cell.length_a   1.000
_cell.length_b   1.000
_cell.length_c   1.000
_cell.angle_alpha   90.00
_cell.angle_beta   90.00
_cell.angle_gamma   90.00
#
_symmetry.space_group_name_H-M   'P 1'
#
loop_
_entity.id
_entity.type
_entity.pdbx_description
1 polymer ?
#
loop_
_entity_poly.entity_id
_entity_poly.type
_entity_poly.pdbx_seq_one_letter_code
_entity_poly.pdbx_strand_id
1 'polypeptide(L)'
;MDNIYSFSGKLSVSSDTVQHGVEGLIYLLTESSKLMISELDFQDSVFVLGFPEELNKLLLQLYLDNRKEIRTILSELAPDLPSYHSLEWRLDVQIKPSVTIKLHLNQNGDLNTHVLQTDPATLLHLAQQLEQALEE
;
A
#
# COMPACT_ATOMS: atom_id res chain seq x y z
N MET A 1 15.39 -3.39 -29.82
CA MET A 1 14.73 -2.64 -30.91
C MET A 1 14.70 -3.42 -32.23
N ASP A 2 15.71 -4.25 -32.54
CA ASP A 2 15.79 -4.97 -33.83
C ASP A 2 14.67 -6.01 -34.10
N ASN A 3 14.06 -6.59 -33.06
CA ASN A 3 13.02 -7.60 -33.26
C ASN A 3 11.69 -7.05 -33.80
N ILE A 4 11.29 -5.82 -33.44
CA ILE A 4 9.97 -5.26 -33.82
C ILE A 4 9.93 -4.92 -35.31
N TYR A 5 10.98 -4.31 -35.84
CA TYR A 5 11.10 -4.00 -37.28
C TYR A 5 11.11 -5.26 -38.14
N SER A 6 11.73 -6.35 -37.66
CA SER A 6 11.73 -7.64 -38.36
C SER A 6 10.34 -8.32 -38.43
N PHE A 7 9.49 -8.07 -37.43
CA PHE A 7 8.14 -8.65 -37.33
C PHE A 7 7.11 -7.86 -38.14
N SER A 8 7.22 -6.53 -38.17
CA SER A 8 6.36 -5.63 -38.96
C SER A 8 6.37 -5.99 -40.45
N GLY A 9 7.55 -6.30 -41.02
CA GLY A 9 7.68 -6.72 -42.42
C GLY A 9 7.01 -8.06 -42.77
N LYS A 10 6.72 -8.92 -41.78
CA LYS A 10 6.08 -10.24 -41.99
C LYS A 10 4.55 -10.19 -41.84
N LEU A 11 4.03 -9.22 -41.08
CA LEU A 11 2.60 -9.09 -40.78
C LEU A 11 1.90 -8.01 -41.61
N SER A 12 2.63 -7.27 -42.46
CA SER A 12 2.08 -6.16 -43.27
C SER A 12 1.41 -5.05 -42.43
N VAL A 13 1.85 -4.89 -41.18
CA VAL A 13 1.37 -3.85 -40.25
C VAL A 13 2.52 -2.92 -39.90
N SER A 14 2.25 -1.65 -39.62
CA SER A 14 3.29 -0.70 -39.24
C SER A 14 3.98 -1.11 -37.94
N SER A 15 5.25 -0.74 -37.80
CA SER A 15 6.00 -0.95 -36.55
C SER A 15 5.31 -0.29 -35.36
N ASP A 16 4.69 0.87 -35.58
CA ASP A 16 3.94 1.60 -34.55
C ASP A 16 2.75 0.77 -34.06
N THR A 17 1.96 0.16 -34.93
CA THR A 17 0.81 -0.66 -34.50
C THR A 17 1.27 -1.86 -33.66
N VAL A 18 2.38 -2.49 -34.04
CA VAL A 18 2.95 -3.60 -33.27
C VAL A 18 3.45 -3.11 -31.90
N GLN A 19 4.15 -1.98 -31.86
CA GLN A 19 4.66 -1.41 -30.62
C GLN A 19 3.53 -1.05 -29.65
N HIS A 20 2.53 -0.29 -30.10
CA HIS A 20 1.40 0.10 -29.24
C HIS A 20 0.60 -1.12 -28.76
N GLY A 21 0.48 -2.17 -29.60
CA GLY A 21 -0.15 -3.43 -29.19
C GLY A 21 0.61 -4.11 -28.05
N VAL A 22 1.94 -4.20 -28.16
CA VAL A 22 2.79 -4.78 -27.13
C VAL A 22 2.74 -3.95 -25.84
N GLU A 23 2.83 -2.62 -25.95
CA GLU A 23 2.74 -1.71 -24.80
C GLU A 23 1.39 -1.84 -24.07
N GLY A 24 0.29 -1.93 -24.82
CA GLY A 24 -1.04 -2.14 -24.25
C GLY A 24 -1.17 -3.47 -23.49
N LEU A 25 -0.59 -4.54 -24.03
CA LEU A 25 -0.56 -5.86 -23.35
C LEU A 25 0.30 -5.82 -22.09
N ILE A 26 1.47 -5.19 -22.15
CA ILE A 26 2.35 -5.02 -20.97
C ILE A 26 1.60 -4.25 -19.89
N TYR A 27 0.96 -3.13 -20.25
CA TYR A 27 0.21 -2.31 -19.31
C TYR A 27 -0.94 -3.09 -18.66
N LEU A 28 -1.78 -3.75 -19.47
CA LEU A 28 -2.92 -4.53 -19.01
C LEU A 28 -2.47 -5.60 -18.01
N LEU A 29 -1.51 -6.45 -18.40
CA LEU A 29 -1.08 -7.57 -17.57
C LEU A 29 -0.37 -7.09 -16.28
N THR A 30 0.42 -6.03 -16.38
CA THR A 30 1.15 -5.46 -15.23
C THR A 30 0.19 -4.86 -14.23
N GLU A 31 -0.71 -3.98 -14.66
CA GLU A 31 -1.61 -3.26 -13.75
C GLU A 31 -2.65 -4.22 -13.14
N SER A 32 -3.19 -5.17 -13.92
CA SER A 32 -4.08 -6.21 -13.39
C SER A 32 -3.39 -7.10 -12.35
N SER A 33 -2.13 -7.49 -12.58
CA SER A 33 -1.36 -8.33 -11.65
C SER A 33 -0.98 -7.58 -10.38
N LYS A 34 -0.64 -6.29 -10.50
CA LYS A 34 -0.33 -5.40 -9.39
C LYS A 34 -1.54 -5.19 -8.47
N LEU A 35 -2.73 -5.02 -9.05
CA LEU A 35 -3.98 -4.84 -8.31
C LEU A 35 -4.62 -6.15 -7.84
N MET A 36 -4.10 -7.30 -8.28
CA MET A 36 -4.65 -8.63 -7.99
C MET A 36 -6.17 -8.72 -8.27
N ILE A 37 -6.60 -8.16 -9.41
CA ILE A 37 -8.03 -8.16 -9.76
C ILE A 37 -8.55 -9.60 -9.95
N SER A 38 -9.82 -9.83 -9.62
CA SER A 38 -10.42 -11.15 -9.77
C SER A 38 -10.55 -11.54 -11.25
N GLU A 39 -10.78 -12.82 -11.51
CA GLU A 39 -11.06 -13.30 -12.88
C GLU A 39 -12.28 -12.59 -13.50
N LEU A 40 -13.33 -12.39 -12.70
CA LEU A 40 -14.54 -11.69 -13.13
C LEU A 40 -14.24 -10.23 -13.45
N ASP A 41 -13.53 -9.52 -12.56
CA ASP A 41 -13.18 -8.11 -12.78
C ASP A 41 -12.25 -7.94 -14.00
N PHE A 42 -11.36 -8.91 -14.25
CA PHE A 42 -10.50 -8.92 -15.44
C PHE A 42 -11.34 -9.12 -16.71
N GLN A 43 -12.26 -10.08 -16.72
CA GLN A 43 -13.17 -10.32 -17.84
C GLN A 43 -14.00 -9.09 -18.15
N ASP A 44 -14.58 -8.44 -17.15
CA ASP A 44 -15.36 -7.21 -17.31
C ASP A 44 -14.51 -6.06 -17.88
N SER A 45 -13.27 -5.92 -17.38
CA SER A 45 -12.34 -4.89 -17.85
C SER A 45 -11.98 -5.05 -19.33
N VAL A 46 -11.77 -6.28 -19.79
CA VAL A 46 -11.41 -6.56 -21.19
C VAL A 46 -12.65 -6.58 -22.10
N PHE A 47 -13.82 -6.95 -21.58
CA PHE A 47 -15.07 -6.97 -22.37
C PHE A 47 -15.42 -5.58 -22.93
N VAL A 48 -15.17 -4.51 -22.16
CA VAL A 48 -15.38 -3.11 -22.58
C VAL A 48 -14.53 -2.72 -23.80
N LEU A 49 -13.41 -3.43 -24.05
CA LEU A 49 -12.53 -3.17 -25.19
C LEU A 49 -13.09 -3.67 -26.52
N GLY A 50 -14.21 -4.42 -26.50
CA GLY A 50 -14.91 -4.87 -27.71
C GLY A 50 -14.16 -5.93 -28.52
N PHE A 51 -13.23 -6.65 -27.89
CA PHE A 51 -12.48 -7.72 -28.52
C PHE A 51 -13.33 -8.99 -28.74
N PRO A 52 -12.97 -9.83 -29.72
CA PRO A 52 -13.59 -11.14 -29.91
C PRO A 52 -13.52 -12.00 -28.64
N GLU A 53 -14.56 -12.82 -28.42
CA GLU A 53 -14.65 -13.66 -27.21
C GLU A 53 -13.45 -14.61 -27.04
N GLU A 54 -12.94 -15.17 -28.13
CA GLU A 54 -11.74 -16.02 -28.08
C GLU A 54 -10.50 -15.27 -27.62
N LEU A 55 -10.36 -14.00 -28.04
CA LEU A 55 -9.25 -13.16 -27.60
C LEU A 55 -9.38 -12.81 -26.11
N ASN A 56 -10.60 -12.54 -25.63
CA ASN A 56 -10.84 -12.29 -24.20
C ASN A 56 -10.48 -13.51 -23.35
N LYS A 57 -10.85 -14.71 -23.80
CA LYS A 57 -10.46 -15.97 -23.14
C LYS A 57 -8.95 -16.15 -23.11
N LEU A 58 -8.27 -15.86 -24.22
CA LEU A 58 -6.81 -15.95 -24.30
C LEU A 58 -6.12 -14.94 -23.38
N LEU A 59 -6.60 -13.69 -23.33
CA LEU A 59 -6.06 -12.65 -22.45
C LEU A 59 -6.24 -13.02 -20.98
N LEU A 60 -7.41 -13.56 -20.63
CA LEU A 60 -7.67 -14.05 -19.28
C LEU A 60 -6.73 -15.20 -18.91
N GLN A 61 -6.56 -16.17 -19.80
CA GLN A 61 -5.65 -17.29 -19.56
C GLN A 61 -4.22 -16.78 -19.34
N LEU A 62 -3.75 -15.88 -20.21
CA LEU A 62 -2.44 -15.27 -20.10
C LEU A 62 -2.26 -14.52 -18.76
N TYR A 63 -3.29 -13.81 -18.30
CA TYR A 63 -3.27 -13.18 -16.97
C TYR A 63 -3.15 -14.22 -15.85
N LEU A 64 -4.00 -15.25 -15.84
CA LEU A 64 -4.01 -16.26 -14.78
C LEU A 64 -2.70 -17.04 -14.69
N ASP A 65 -2.11 -17.36 -15.85
CA ASP A 65 -0.86 -18.10 -15.96
C ASP A 65 0.34 -17.27 -15.45
N ASN A 66 0.36 -15.96 -15.76
CA ASN A 66 1.56 -15.13 -15.55
C ASN A 66 1.48 -14.18 -14.34
N ARG A 67 0.29 -13.93 -13.76
CA ARG A 67 0.12 -12.92 -12.68
C ARG A 67 1.02 -13.12 -11.47
N LYS A 68 1.36 -14.37 -11.14
CA LYS A 68 2.24 -14.69 -10.00
C LYS A 68 3.68 -14.28 -10.29
N GLU A 69 4.16 -14.57 -11.50
CA GLU A 69 5.51 -14.21 -11.94
C GLU A 69 5.65 -12.70 -12.04
N ILE A 70 4.70 -12.04 -12.72
CA ILE A 70 4.67 -10.57 -12.84
C ILE A 70 4.71 -9.91 -11.46
N ARG A 71 3.93 -10.40 -10.50
CA ARG A 71 3.92 -9.85 -9.13
C ARG A 71 5.25 -10.07 -8.41
N THR A 72 5.91 -11.20 -8.63
CA THR A 72 7.23 -11.49 -8.04
C THR A 72 8.25 -10.48 -8.55
N ILE A 73 8.31 -10.28 -9.86
CA ILE A 73 9.19 -9.29 -10.50
C ILE A 73 8.88 -7.88 -9.99
N LEU A 74 7.60 -7.51 -9.89
CA LEU A 74 7.19 -6.19 -9.36
C LEU A 74 7.61 -6.01 -7.89
N SER A 75 7.56 -7.08 -7.08
CA SER A 75 7.99 -7.01 -5.68
C SER A 75 9.50 -6.88 -5.53
N GLU A 76 10.29 -7.49 -6.43
CA GLU A 76 11.74 -7.34 -6.47
C GLU A 76 12.18 -5.94 -6.94
N LEU A 77 11.35 -5.30 -7.78
CA LEU A 77 11.61 -3.97 -8.31
C LEU A 77 11.12 -2.85 -7.37
N ALA A 78 10.20 -3.16 -6.46
CA ALA A 78 9.76 -2.23 -5.44
C ALA A 78 10.87 -2.03 -4.39
N PRO A 79 11.03 -0.82 -3.81
CA PRO A 79 11.88 -0.66 -2.65
C PRO A 79 11.42 -1.60 -1.53
N ASP A 80 12.35 -2.10 -0.72
CA ASP A 80 12.06 -2.87 0.50
C ASP A 80 11.26 -1.98 1.47
N LEU A 81 9.95 -1.91 1.27
CA LEU A 81 9.05 -1.43 2.30
C LEU A 81 8.92 -2.55 3.32
N PRO A 82 9.14 -2.27 4.62
CA PRO A 82 8.96 -3.28 5.66
C PRO A 82 7.57 -3.90 5.54
N SER A 83 7.52 -5.17 5.13
CA SER A 83 6.28 -5.90 4.97
C SER A 83 5.77 -6.33 6.34
N TYR A 84 4.50 -6.08 6.61
CA TYR A 84 3.85 -6.52 7.85
C TYR A 84 3.73 -8.05 7.84
N HIS A 85 4.67 -8.71 8.52
CA HIS A 85 4.78 -10.17 8.58
C HIS A 85 3.69 -10.85 9.43
N SER A 86 3.04 -10.15 10.36
CA SER A 86 1.93 -10.69 11.14
C SER A 86 1.10 -9.57 11.76
N LEU A 87 -0.22 -9.69 11.73
CA LEU A 87 -1.19 -8.87 12.48
C LEU A 87 -1.71 -9.61 13.74
N GLU A 88 -1.04 -10.67 14.20
CA GLU A 88 -1.43 -11.36 15.45
C GLU A 88 -1.27 -10.48 16.70
N TRP A 89 -0.46 -9.41 16.62
CA TRP A 89 -0.31 -8.45 17.73
C TRP A 89 -1.52 -7.53 17.92
N ARG A 90 -2.60 -7.66 17.13
CA ARG A 90 -3.79 -6.80 17.21
C ARG A 90 -5.03 -7.42 17.83
N LEU A 91 -4.89 -8.38 18.75
CA LEU A 91 -6.03 -8.80 19.58
C LEU A 91 -5.68 -9.16 21.03
N ASP A 92 -4.96 -8.28 21.72
CA ASP A 92 -5.14 -8.07 23.18
C ASP A 92 -4.41 -6.82 23.74
N VAL A 93 -4.05 -5.85 22.90
CA VAL A 93 -3.63 -4.54 23.41
C VAL A 93 -4.88 -3.69 23.54
N GLN A 94 -5.50 -3.75 24.73
CA GLN A 94 -6.38 -2.67 25.18
C GLN A 94 -5.60 -1.37 24.96
N ILE A 95 -5.96 -0.58 23.95
CA ILE A 95 -5.39 0.74 23.72
C ILE A 95 -5.83 1.58 24.92
N LYS A 96 -5.04 1.54 26.00
CA LYS A 96 -5.20 2.42 27.14
C LYS A 96 -4.69 3.78 26.68
N PRO A 97 -5.56 4.77 26.46
CA PRO A 97 -5.08 6.12 26.16
C PRO A 97 -4.15 6.53 27.30
N SER A 98 -2.95 6.99 26.96
CA SER A 98 -2.01 7.56 27.91
C SER A 98 -1.64 8.97 27.44
N VAL A 99 -1.58 9.88 28.40
CA VAL A 99 -1.19 11.28 28.22
C VAL A 99 0.18 11.43 28.88
N THR A 100 1.12 12.04 28.15
CA THR A 100 2.43 12.39 28.68
C THR A 100 2.46 13.89 28.98
N ILE A 101 2.82 14.25 30.20
CA ILE A 101 2.95 15.63 30.68
C ILE A 101 4.41 15.86 31.05
N LYS A 102 4.93 17.04 30.70
CA LYS A 102 6.24 17.49 31.14
C LYS A 102 6.06 18.65 32.10
N LEU A 103 6.36 18.41 33.38
CA LEU A 103 6.26 19.39 34.46
C LEU A 103 7.61 20.07 34.66
N HIS A 104 7.62 21.39 34.55
CA HIS A 104 8.78 22.22 34.88
C HIS A 104 8.52 22.86 36.24
N LEU A 105 9.23 22.39 37.26
CA LEU A 105 9.11 22.87 38.63
C LEU A 105 10.32 23.73 38.97
N ASN A 106 10.10 24.89 39.57
CA ASN A 106 11.16 25.73 40.09
C ASN A 106 11.15 25.62 41.62
N GLN A 107 12.20 25.03 42.19
CA GLN A 107 12.41 25.03 43.64
C GLN A 107 13.74 25.73 43.93
N ASN A 108 13.67 26.84 44.66
CA ASN A 108 14.84 27.60 45.14
C ASN A 108 15.84 28.00 44.03
N GLY A 109 15.37 28.24 42.80
CA GLY A 109 16.20 28.65 41.66
C GLY A 109 16.68 27.51 40.77
N ASP A 110 16.48 26.25 41.18
CA ASP A 110 16.75 25.07 40.36
C ASP A 110 15.51 24.66 39.58
N LEU A 111 15.67 24.51 38.25
CA LEU A 111 14.61 24.14 37.33
C LEU A 111 14.60 22.61 37.13
N ASN A 112 13.72 21.94 37.87
CA ASN A 112 13.56 20.50 37.82
C ASN A 112 12.48 20.10 36.81
N THR A 113 12.82 19.22 35.88
CA THR A 113 11.90 18.73 34.86
C THR A 113 11.49 17.30 35.17
N HIS A 114 10.19 17.07 35.31
CA HIS A 114 9.61 15.75 35.54
C HIS A 114 8.72 15.36 34.37
N VAL A 115 8.88 14.14 33.87
CA VAL A 115 8.01 13.57 32.83
C VAL A 115 7.07 12.57 33.50
N LEU A 116 5.77 12.80 33.34
CA LEU A 116 4.73 11.96 33.88
C LEU A 116 3.90 11.36 32.74
N GLN A 117 3.67 10.05 32.78
CA GLN A 117 2.74 9.37 31.90
C GLN A 117 1.57 8.85 32.72
N THR A 118 0.35 9.13 32.29
CA THR A 118 -0.86 8.79 33.04
C THR A 118 -2.03 8.54 32.08
N ASP A 119 -3.10 7.90 32.53
CA ASP A 119 -4.32 7.79 31.74
C ASP A 119 -5.19 9.07 31.85
N PRO A 120 -6.08 9.36 30.88
CA PRO A 120 -6.93 10.54 30.92
C PRO A 120 -7.81 10.70 32.16
N ALA A 121 -8.24 9.60 32.81
CA ALA A 121 -9.06 9.69 34.01
C ALA A 121 -8.23 10.14 35.22
N THR A 122 -7.01 9.61 35.34
CA THR A 122 -6.05 10.04 36.37
C THR A 122 -5.50 11.45 36.13
N LEU A 123 -5.39 11.90 34.87
CA LEU A 123 -4.96 13.25 34.52
C LEU A 123 -5.84 14.34 35.17
N LEU A 124 -7.17 14.16 35.13
CA LEU A 124 -8.10 15.13 35.70
C LEU A 124 -7.89 15.26 37.22
N HIS A 125 -7.69 14.12 37.90
CA HIS A 125 -7.43 14.11 39.33
C HIS A 125 -6.11 14.81 39.68
N LEU A 126 -5.06 14.57 38.89
CA LEU A 126 -3.76 15.22 39.08
C LEU A 126 -3.82 16.73 38.86
N ALA A 127 -4.55 17.19 37.84
CA ALA A 127 -4.75 18.62 37.59
C ALA A 127 -5.45 19.29 38.78
N GLN A 128 -6.52 18.70 39.30
CA GLN A 128 -7.24 19.21 40.46
C GLN A 128 -6.37 19.27 41.73
N GLN A 129 -5.55 18.24 41.97
CA GLN A 129 -4.64 18.23 43.12
C GLN A 129 -3.52 19.28 43.00
N LEU A 130 -3.00 19.50 41.80
CA LEU A 130 -2.01 20.57 41.56
C LEU A 130 -2.63 21.96 41.69
N GLU A 131 -3.86 22.16 41.24
CA GLU A 131 -4.61 23.41 41.43
C GLU A 131 -4.86 23.67 42.91
N GLN A 132 -5.33 22.67 43.67
CA GLN A 132 -5.53 22.80 45.11
C GLN A 132 -4.22 23.12 45.86
N ALA A 133 -3.12 22.45 45.51
CA ALA A 133 -1.80 22.74 46.07
C ALA A 133 -1.22 24.11 45.67
N LEU A 134 -1.79 24.77 44.65
CA LEU A 134 -1.44 26.13 44.26
C LEU A 134 -2.27 27.19 45.03
N GLU A 135 -3.45 26.80 45.53
CA GLU A 135 -4.34 27.65 46.32
C GLU A 135 -4.04 27.61 47.83
N GLU A 136 -3.26 26.65 48.30
CA GLU A 136 -2.69 26.56 49.67
C GLU A 136 -1.37 27.35 49.80
#